data_AF-A0A6G8ICB5-F1
#
_entry.id   AF-A0A6G8ICB5-F1
#
_cell.length_a   1.000
_cell.length_b   1.000
_cell.length_c   1.000
_cell.angle_alpha   90.00
_cell.angle_beta   90.00
_cell.angle_gamma   90.00
#
_symmetry.space_group_name_H-M   'P 1'
#
loop_
_entity.id
_entity.type
_entity.pdbx_description
1 polymer ?
#
loop_
_entity_poly.entity_id
_entity_poly.type
_entity_poly.pdbx_seq_one_letter_code
_entity_poly.pdbx_strand_id
1 'polypeptide(L)'
;MNRIAALVLGLAGLWFLLLASPRSAGEAAVKYAFAAILLWSAYRRLRAASKKTAEYRMQADGEWTRLTVLPAAPPTLWFPAGLAIVLGAGVVGSGVAYLWVLGLLFAALAWLTLLKDHRGGKPARPRSLRVGPQGIETEGTLLRKDDIHRLRIRNQFAGGAEIVYDAARGLPTGVAMGLAGRRALAEVAYRVEVEAAGKAHVLAAGLDEVTAAGLVTEIGKALERR
;
A
#
# COMPACT_ATOMS: atom_id res chain seq x y z
N MET A 1 7.30 12.07 8.30
CA MET A 1 7.62 10.62 8.44
C MET A 1 8.14 10.00 7.15
N ASN A 2 7.44 10.07 6.01
CA ASN A 2 7.88 9.42 4.76
C ASN A 2 9.24 9.89 4.20
N ARG A 3 9.61 11.17 4.39
CA ARG A 3 10.90 11.70 3.93
C ARG A 3 12.10 11.22 4.77
N ILE A 4 11.96 11.21 6.10
CA ILE A 4 13.00 10.71 7.02
C ILE A 4 13.26 9.22 6.74
N ALA A 5 12.18 8.45 6.64
CA ALA A 5 12.18 7.07 6.19
C ALA A 5 12.93 6.86 4.87
N ALA A 6 12.68 7.71 3.87
CA ALA A 6 13.34 7.64 2.59
C ALA A 6 14.84 7.96 2.68
N LEU A 7 15.23 8.94 3.50
CA LEU A 7 16.63 9.26 3.75
C LEU A 7 17.37 8.09 4.41
N VAL A 8 16.77 7.47 5.43
CA VAL A 8 17.34 6.29 6.11
C VAL A 8 17.53 5.13 5.12
N LEU A 9 16.52 4.82 4.31
CA LEU A 9 16.60 3.76 3.30
C LEU A 9 17.63 4.09 2.20
N GLY A 10 17.70 5.36 1.79
CA GLY A 10 18.69 5.83 0.80
C GLY A 10 20.12 5.70 1.30
N LEU A 11 20.37 6.15 2.54
CA LEU A 11 21.68 6.00 3.20
C LEU A 11 22.04 4.53 3.40
N ALA A 12 21.09 3.68 3.82
CA ALA A 12 21.32 2.25 3.94
C ALA A 12 21.65 1.59 2.58
N GLY A 13 20.95 1.98 1.51
CA GLY A 13 21.23 1.49 0.15
C GLY A 13 22.62 1.89 -0.36
N LEU A 14 23.03 3.15 -0.11
CA LEU A 14 24.39 3.62 -0.41
C LEU A 14 25.44 2.89 0.43
N TRP A 15 25.17 2.68 1.71
CA TRP A 15 26.07 1.93 2.59
C TRP A 15 26.26 0.49 2.12
N PHE A 16 25.21 -0.18 1.64
CA PHE A 16 25.33 -1.49 1.02
C PHE A 16 26.26 -1.52 -0.20
N LEU A 17 26.33 -0.43 -0.98
CA LEU A 17 27.27 -0.32 -2.10
C LEU A 17 28.73 -0.16 -1.62
N LEU A 18 28.91 0.53 -0.48
CA LEU A 18 30.20 0.80 0.14
C LEU A 18 30.76 -0.37 0.97
N LEU A 19 29.96 -1.41 1.23
CA LEU A 19 30.46 -2.65 1.85
C LEU A 19 31.61 -3.24 1.02
N ALA A 20 32.49 -4.00 1.69
CA ALA A 20 33.67 -4.60 1.06
C ALA A 20 33.36 -5.33 -0.25
N SER A 21 34.34 -5.39 -1.15
CA SER A 21 34.19 -6.02 -2.46
C SER A 21 33.73 -7.48 -2.31
N PRO A 22 32.68 -7.90 -3.02
CA PRO A 22 32.15 -9.26 -2.91
C PRO A 22 33.20 -10.27 -3.35
N ARG A 23 33.31 -11.38 -2.62
CA ARG A 23 34.29 -12.45 -2.89
C ARG A 23 33.76 -13.49 -3.88
N SER A 24 32.45 -13.46 -4.15
CA SER A 24 31.78 -14.32 -5.11
C SER A 24 30.68 -13.58 -5.89
N ALA A 25 30.31 -14.13 -7.05
CA ALA A 25 29.19 -13.62 -7.84
C ALA A 25 27.85 -13.64 -7.05
N GLY A 26 27.65 -14.63 -6.17
CA GLY A 26 26.47 -14.72 -5.32
C GLY A 26 26.38 -13.60 -4.29
N GLU A 27 27.49 -13.29 -3.62
CA GLU A 27 27.57 -12.14 -2.69
C GLU A 27 27.35 -10.81 -3.41
N ALA A 28 27.91 -10.67 -4.62
CA ALA A 28 27.69 -9.49 -5.46
C ALA A 28 26.20 -9.32 -5.78
N ALA A 29 25.52 -10.40 -6.17
CA ALA A 29 24.09 -10.37 -6.47
C ALA A 29 23.25 -9.92 -5.26
N VAL A 30 23.52 -10.46 -4.07
CA VAL A 30 22.83 -10.05 -2.83
C VAL A 30 23.08 -8.57 -2.52
N LYS A 31 24.34 -8.12 -2.59
CA LYS A 31 24.74 -6.74 -2.33
C LYS A 31 23.99 -5.76 -3.25
N TYR A 32 24.01 -6.01 -4.56
CA TYR A 32 23.34 -5.16 -5.54
C TYR A 32 21.81 -5.25 -5.44
N ALA A 33 21.25 -6.42 -5.13
CA ALA A 33 19.82 -6.58 -4.92
C ALA A 33 19.34 -5.71 -3.73
N PHE A 34 20.02 -5.77 -2.59
CA PHE A 34 19.70 -4.93 -1.43
C PHE A 34 19.83 -3.44 -1.76
N ALA A 35 20.95 -3.03 -2.38
CA ALA A 35 21.13 -1.64 -2.79
C ALA A 35 20.01 -1.16 -3.70
N ALA A 36 19.64 -1.95 -4.72
CA ALA A 36 18.57 -1.62 -5.66
C ALA A 36 17.21 -1.53 -4.96
N ILE A 37 16.86 -2.50 -4.09
CA ILE A 37 15.61 -2.51 -3.32
C ILE A 37 15.51 -1.25 -2.46
N LEU A 38 16.57 -0.94 -1.70
CA LEU A 38 16.60 0.16 -0.74
C LEU A 38 16.53 1.51 -1.45
N LEU A 39 17.35 1.73 -2.48
CA LEU A 39 17.36 2.97 -3.26
C LEU A 39 16.04 3.17 -4.01
N TRP A 40 15.48 2.11 -4.62
CA TRP A 40 14.19 2.20 -5.29
C TRP A 40 13.06 2.50 -4.31
N SER A 41 13.07 1.88 -3.12
CA SER A 41 12.09 2.17 -2.07
C SER A 41 12.19 3.60 -1.55
N ALA A 42 13.42 4.13 -1.38
CA ALA A 42 13.67 5.51 -1.00
C ALA A 42 13.15 6.47 -2.06
N TYR A 43 13.47 6.22 -3.33
CA TYR A 43 12.98 7.00 -4.46
C TYR A 43 11.45 7.02 -4.54
N ARG A 44 10.79 5.86 -4.43
CA ARG A 44 9.31 5.78 -4.42
C ARG A 44 8.72 6.59 -3.27
N ARG A 45 9.34 6.58 -2.09
CA ARG A 45 8.87 7.33 -0.92
C ARG A 45 9.11 8.84 -1.04
N LEU A 46 10.18 9.25 -1.70
CA LEU A 46 10.43 10.67 -2.01
C LEU A 46 9.41 11.19 -3.02
N ARG A 47 9.03 10.38 -4.00
CA ARG A 47 8.03 10.74 -5.02
C ARG A 47 6.58 10.56 -4.56
N ALA A 48 6.31 9.71 -3.57
CA ALA A 48 4.97 9.54 -3.04
C ALA A 48 4.50 10.83 -2.35
N ALA A 49 3.28 11.26 -2.66
CA ALA A 49 2.64 12.38 -1.98
C ALA A 49 2.67 12.13 -0.46
N SER A 50 3.13 13.12 0.31
CA SER A 50 3.42 13.00 1.75
C SER A 50 2.18 12.78 2.64
N LYS A 51 0.99 12.60 2.05
CA LYS A 51 -0.27 12.64 2.78
C LYS A 51 -0.64 11.27 3.33
N LYS A 52 -0.80 11.23 4.66
CA LYS A 52 -1.24 10.04 5.41
C LYS A 52 -2.72 9.71 5.16
N THR A 53 -3.49 10.72 4.77
CA THR A 53 -4.95 10.66 4.59
C THR A 53 -5.28 10.60 3.11
N ALA A 54 -6.32 9.85 2.75
CA ALA A 54 -6.84 9.90 1.39
C ALA A 54 -7.54 11.24 1.16
N GLU A 55 -7.48 11.76 -0.05
CA GLU A 55 -8.17 13.01 -0.41
C GLU A 55 -8.95 12.79 -1.70
N TYR A 56 -10.16 13.33 -1.76
CA TYR A 56 -10.89 13.46 -3.01
C TYR A 56 -11.07 14.95 -3.33
N ARG A 57 -10.88 15.31 -4.60
CA ARG A 57 -11.15 16.66 -5.10
C ARG A 57 -12.33 16.59 -6.06
N MET A 58 -13.31 17.45 -5.83
CA MET A 58 -14.44 17.66 -6.71
C MET A 58 -14.14 18.83 -7.64
N GLN A 59 -14.40 18.64 -8.93
CA GLN A 59 -14.37 19.70 -9.92
C GLN A 59 -15.66 19.59 -10.74
N ALA A 60 -16.44 20.68 -10.76
CA ALA A 60 -17.60 20.77 -11.62
C ALA A 60 -17.14 20.82 -13.08
N ASP A 61 -17.75 19.99 -13.92
CA ASP A 61 -17.44 19.80 -15.34
C ASP A 61 -18.78 19.82 -16.11
N GLY A 62 -19.45 20.98 -16.10
CA GLY A 62 -20.81 21.14 -16.62
C GLY A 62 -21.85 20.40 -15.77
N GLU A 63 -22.67 19.54 -16.40
CA GLU A 63 -23.62 18.66 -15.70
C GLU A 63 -22.95 17.46 -15.00
N TRP A 64 -21.65 17.27 -15.23
CA TRP A 64 -20.88 16.18 -14.64
C TRP A 64 -20.01 16.69 -13.51
N THR A 65 -19.90 15.90 -12.45
CA THR A 65 -18.99 16.13 -11.35
C THR A 65 -17.78 15.22 -11.49
N ARG A 66 -16.60 15.81 -11.72
CA ARG A 66 -15.35 15.06 -11.78
C ARG A 66 -14.79 14.90 -10.36
N LEU A 67 -14.72 13.67 -9.91
CA LEU A 67 -14.14 13.25 -8.64
C LEU A 67 -12.76 12.66 -8.92
N THR A 68 -11.71 13.34 -8.45
CA THR A 68 -10.34 12.81 -8.50
C THR A 68 -9.97 12.33 -7.12
N VAL A 69 -9.73 11.02 -6.99
CA VAL A 69 -9.41 10.36 -5.72
C VAL A 69 -7.93 10.05 -5.67
N LEU A 70 -7.27 10.62 -4.67
CA LEU A 70 -5.88 10.37 -4.32
C LEU A 70 -5.84 9.38 -3.15
N PRO A 71 -5.33 8.16 -3.36
CA PRO A 71 -5.30 7.14 -2.31
C PRO A 71 -4.32 7.50 -1.20
N ALA A 72 -4.60 7.03 0.01
CA ALA A 72 -3.70 7.16 1.15
C ALA A 72 -2.40 6.36 0.92
N ALA A 73 -1.29 6.90 1.43
CA ALA A 73 0.00 6.21 1.38
C ALA A 73 -0.07 4.86 2.11
N PRO A 74 0.52 3.78 1.56
CA PRO A 74 0.50 2.47 2.21
C PRO A 74 1.26 2.52 3.55
N PRO A 75 0.72 1.90 4.61
CA PRO A 75 1.44 1.75 5.86
C PRO A 75 2.62 0.83 5.61
N THR A 76 3.77 1.21 6.15
CA THR A 76 5.00 0.44 5.96
C THR A 76 5.20 -0.49 7.14
N LEU A 77 5.45 -1.77 6.84
CA LEU A 77 5.84 -2.77 7.81
C LEU A 77 7.33 -2.58 8.16
N TRP A 78 7.63 -1.53 8.93
CA TRP A 78 9.00 -1.11 9.25
C TRP A 78 9.82 -2.16 9.98
N PHE A 79 9.17 -2.91 10.90
CA PHE A 79 9.85 -3.92 11.70
C PHE A 79 10.42 -5.08 10.86
N PRO A 80 9.62 -5.82 10.06
CA PRO A 80 10.17 -6.91 9.25
C PRO A 80 11.11 -6.39 8.15
N ALA A 81 10.89 -5.18 7.64
CA ALA A 81 11.82 -4.54 6.71
C ALA A 81 13.18 -4.26 7.36
N GLY A 82 13.20 -3.66 8.56
CA GLY A 82 14.43 -3.39 9.31
C GLY A 82 15.18 -4.67 9.66
N LEU A 83 14.46 -5.70 10.14
CA LEU A 83 15.06 -6.99 10.46
C LEU A 83 15.69 -7.66 9.22
N ALA A 84 15.00 -7.64 8.07
CA ALA A 84 15.54 -8.19 6.82
C ALA A 84 16.81 -7.46 6.36
N ILE A 85 16.88 -6.14 6.54
CA ILE A 85 18.06 -5.33 6.21
C ILE A 85 19.23 -5.66 7.13
N VAL A 86 18.99 -5.74 8.45
CA VAL A 86 20.04 -6.04 9.44
C VAL A 86 20.61 -7.44 9.21
N LEU A 87 19.74 -8.44 9.01
CA LEU A 87 20.16 -9.81 8.74
C LEU A 87 20.87 -9.93 7.38
N GLY A 88 20.37 -9.24 6.35
CA GLY A 88 21.03 -9.16 5.04
C GLY A 88 22.42 -8.53 5.11
N ALA A 89 22.58 -7.46 5.91
CA ALA A 89 23.87 -6.82 6.13
C ALA A 89 24.85 -7.75 6.85
N GLY A 90 24.37 -8.51 7.84
CA GLY A 90 25.15 -9.55 8.51
C GLY A 90 25.65 -10.63 7.55
N VAL A 91 24.81 -11.06 6.60
CA VAL A 91 25.22 -12.03 5.57
C VAL A 91 26.31 -11.45 4.66
N VAL A 92 26.10 -10.25 4.11
CA VAL A 92 27.06 -9.61 3.19
C VAL A 92 28.38 -9.26 3.90
N GLY A 93 28.33 -8.88 5.18
CA GLY A 93 29.50 -8.54 5.98
C GLY A 93 30.27 -9.73 6.57
N SER A 94 29.64 -10.90 6.69
CA SER A 94 30.24 -12.09 7.35
C SER A 94 31.43 -12.69 6.59
N GLY A 95 31.47 -12.55 5.25
CA GLY A 95 32.53 -13.13 4.42
C GLY A 95 32.57 -14.67 4.40
N VAL A 96 31.51 -15.33 4.90
CA VAL A 96 31.37 -16.78 4.93
C VAL A 96 30.78 -17.27 3.60
N ALA A 97 31.47 -18.21 2.96
CA ALA A 97 31.04 -18.81 1.70
C ALA A 97 29.64 -19.46 1.83
N TYR A 98 28.86 -19.42 0.76
CA TYR A 98 27.51 -20.01 0.63
C TYR A 98 26.36 -19.37 1.40
N LEU A 99 26.59 -18.38 2.29
CA LEU A 99 25.50 -17.65 2.95
C LEU A 99 24.71 -16.73 2.00
N TRP A 100 25.18 -16.52 0.77
CA TRP A 100 24.50 -15.68 -0.22
C TRP A 100 23.06 -16.16 -0.52
N VAL A 101 22.75 -17.46 -0.41
CA VAL A 101 21.38 -17.98 -0.57
C VAL A 101 20.47 -17.41 0.51
N LEU A 102 20.94 -17.39 1.76
CA LEU A 102 20.20 -16.79 2.87
C LEU A 102 20.07 -15.27 2.70
N GLY A 103 21.11 -14.63 2.17
CA GLY A 103 21.06 -13.22 1.77
C GLY A 103 19.98 -12.91 0.73
N LEU A 104 19.80 -13.78 -0.27
CA LEU A 104 18.73 -13.64 -1.26
C LEU A 104 17.33 -13.79 -0.63
N LEU A 105 17.16 -14.69 0.34
CA LEU A 105 15.90 -14.82 1.08
C LEU A 105 15.57 -13.52 1.84
N PHE A 106 16.56 -12.91 2.49
CA PHE A 106 16.36 -11.62 3.16
C PHE A 106 16.11 -10.48 2.16
N ALA A 107 16.77 -10.49 1.01
CA ALA A 107 16.49 -9.52 -0.06
C ALA A 107 15.05 -9.66 -0.57
N ALA A 108 14.56 -10.89 -0.76
CA ALA A 108 13.18 -11.15 -1.15
C ALA A 108 12.19 -10.66 -0.07
N LEU A 109 12.50 -10.86 1.22
CA LEU A 109 11.69 -10.37 2.32
C LEU A 109 11.67 -8.84 2.39
N ALA A 110 12.82 -8.18 2.18
CA ALA A 110 12.93 -6.72 2.08
C ALA A 110 12.14 -6.18 0.89
N TRP A 111 12.22 -6.82 -0.28
CA TRP A 111 11.42 -6.47 -1.46
C TRP A 111 9.92 -6.58 -1.15
N LEU A 112 9.48 -7.70 -0.58
CA LEU A 112 8.08 -7.93 -0.23
C LEU A 112 7.58 -6.85 0.73
N THR A 113 8.30 -6.59 1.81
CA THR A 113 7.87 -5.67 2.87
C THR A 113 7.94 -4.19 2.47
N LEU A 114 8.91 -3.79 1.65
CA LEU A 114 9.14 -2.39 1.29
C LEU A 114 8.45 -1.97 -0.01
N LEU A 115 8.30 -2.87 -0.98
CA LEU A 115 7.90 -2.53 -2.34
C LEU A 115 6.53 -3.08 -2.74
N LYS A 116 6.10 -4.21 -2.16
CA LYS A 116 4.76 -4.77 -2.42
C LYS A 116 3.70 -3.97 -1.66
N ASP A 117 2.65 -3.52 -2.35
CA ASP A 117 1.46 -3.01 -1.66
C ASP A 117 0.63 -4.20 -1.18
N HIS A 118 0.51 -4.33 0.14
CA HIS A 118 -0.18 -5.46 0.77
C HIS A 118 -1.69 -5.30 0.73
N ARG A 119 -2.21 -4.13 0.34
CA ARG A 119 -3.64 -3.85 0.30
C ARG A 119 -4.38 -4.53 -0.87
N GLY A 120 -3.67 -5.12 -1.83
CA GLY A 120 -4.25 -5.81 -2.99
C GLY A 120 -4.98 -4.88 -3.97
N GLY A 121 -5.16 -5.29 -5.23
CA GLY A 121 -6.04 -4.59 -6.18
C GLY A 121 -5.64 -3.17 -6.62
N LYS A 122 -4.36 -2.93 -6.97
CA LYS A 122 -3.82 -1.62 -7.44
C LYS A 122 -4.34 -0.38 -6.67
N PRO A 123 -4.31 -0.37 -5.31
CA PRO A 123 -4.97 0.66 -4.52
C PRO A 123 -4.17 1.97 -4.47
N ALA A 124 -2.92 1.97 -4.94
CA ALA A 124 -2.04 3.14 -4.94
C ALA A 124 -2.15 3.99 -6.23
N ARG A 125 -3.05 3.66 -7.17
CA ARG A 125 -3.23 4.45 -8.39
C ARG A 125 -4.29 5.54 -8.17
N PRO A 126 -3.98 6.82 -8.47
CA PRO A 126 -5.00 7.86 -8.56
C PRO A 126 -6.08 7.43 -9.55
N ARG A 127 -7.35 7.68 -9.19
CA ARG A 127 -8.48 7.43 -10.08
C ARG A 127 -9.32 8.68 -10.23
N SER A 128 -9.67 8.98 -11.47
CA SER A 128 -10.65 9.99 -11.83
C SER A 128 -11.94 9.28 -12.24
N LEU A 129 -13.04 9.69 -11.65
CA LEU A 129 -14.37 9.25 -12.01
C LEU A 129 -15.24 10.48 -12.27
N ARG A 130 -16.14 10.39 -13.24
CA ARG A 130 -17.15 11.43 -13.49
C ARG A 130 -18.51 10.88 -13.11
N VAL A 131 -19.28 11.67 -12.38
CA VAL A 131 -20.61 11.30 -11.94
C VAL A 131 -21.57 12.35 -12.44
N GLY A 132 -22.63 11.91 -13.09
CA GLY A 132 -23.68 12.78 -13.59
C GLY A 132 -25.03 12.09 -13.53
N PRO A 133 -26.10 12.78 -13.94
CA PRO A 133 -27.46 12.24 -13.88
C PRO A 133 -27.66 10.96 -14.71
N GLN A 134 -26.81 10.75 -15.73
CA GLN A 134 -26.83 9.57 -16.59
C GLN A 134 -26.14 8.33 -15.97
N GLY A 135 -25.28 8.51 -14.97
CA GLY A 135 -24.52 7.42 -14.36
C GLY A 135 -23.09 7.80 -13.94
N ILE A 136 -22.21 6.79 -13.88
CA ILE A 136 -20.82 6.93 -13.44
C ILE A 136 -19.88 6.55 -14.59
N GLU A 137 -19.03 7.46 -15.02
CA GLU A 137 -17.95 7.19 -15.97
C GLU A 137 -16.64 6.91 -15.23
N THR A 138 -16.05 5.74 -15.45
CA THR A 138 -14.77 5.33 -14.86
C THR A 138 -13.91 4.59 -15.87
N GLU A 139 -12.62 4.94 -15.96
CA GLU A 139 -11.65 4.31 -16.87
C GLU A 139 -12.16 4.15 -18.34
N GLY A 140 -12.96 5.11 -18.82
CA GLY A 140 -13.53 5.12 -20.17
C GLY A 140 -14.79 4.27 -20.35
N THR A 141 -15.35 3.71 -19.27
CA THR A 141 -16.62 2.96 -19.30
C THR A 141 -17.71 3.75 -18.58
N LEU A 142 -18.86 3.91 -19.23
CA LEU A 142 -20.05 4.51 -18.63
C LEU A 142 -20.92 3.41 -18.00
N LEU A 143 -21.06 3.48 -16.68
CA LEU A 143 -22.01 2.68 -15.91
C LEU A 143 -23.30 3.47 -15.83
N ARG A 144 -24.34 3.04 -16.55
CA ARG A 144 -25.63 3.72 -16.58
C ARG A 144 -26.32 3.64 -15.22
N LYS A 145 -27.02 4.71 -14.86
CA LYS A 145 -27.77 4.78 -13.60
C LYS A 145 -28.74 3.61 -13.41
N ASP A 146 -29.42 3.19 -14.48
CA ASP A 146 -30.40 2.10 -14.44
C ASP A 146 -29.77 0.74 -14.14
N ASP A 147 -28.51 0.55 -14.52
CA ASP A 147 -27.75 -0.67 -14.27
C ASP A 147 -27.14 -0.69 -12.87
N ILE A 148 -27.08 0.47 -12.18
CA ILE A 148 -26.48 0.60 -10.85
C ILE A 148 -27.47 0.13 -9.79
N HIS A 149 -27.16 -1.00 -9.15
CA HIS A 149 -27.99 -1.53 -8.07
C HIS A 149 -27.58 -0.98 -6.70
N ARG A 150 -26.27 -0.93 -6.42
CA ARG A 150 -25.78 -0.54 -5.09
C ARG A 150 -24.34 -0.04 -5.12
N LEU A 151 -24.07 0.97 -4.29
CA LEU A 151 -22.73 1.37 -3.88
C LEU A 151 -22.34 0.62 -2.61
N ARG A 152 -21.18 -0.05 -2.61
CA ARG A 152 -20.67 -0.79 -1.45
C ARG A 152 -19.29 -0.28 -1.05
N ILE A 153 -19.10 -0.11 0.26
CA ILE A 153 -17.78 0.08 0.86
C ILE A 153 -17.30 -1.30 1.31
N ARG A 154 -16.11 -1.71 0.89
CA ARG A 154 -15.47 -2.95 1.34
C ARG A 154 -14.12 -2.66 1.96
N ASN A 155 -13.74 -3.46 2.95
CA ASN A 155 -12.39 -3.49 3.50
C ASN A 155 -12.04 -4.95 3.80
N GLN A 156 -11.05 -5.49 3.10
CA GLN A 156 -10.66 -6.89 3.23
C GLN A 156 -9.93 -7.20 4.54
N PHE A 157 -9.52 -6.17 5.28
CA PHE A 157 -8.90 -6.30 6.60
C PHE A 157 -9.84 -5.91 7.74
N ALA A 158 -11.05 -5.42 7.42
CA ALA A 158 -12.09 -5.20 8.41
C ALA A 158 -12.62 -6.54 8.91
N GLY A 159 -12.73 -6.67 10.23
CA GLY A 159 -12.99 -7.92 10.93
C GLY A 159 -11.88 -8.19 11.94
N GLY A 160 -12.27 -8.23 13.22
CA GLY A 160 -11.35 -8.53 14.32
C GLY A 160 -10.76 -9.92 14.14
N ALA A 161 -9.43 -10.03 14.19
CA ALA A 161 -8.81 -11.31 14.48
C ALA A 161 -9.06 -11.56 15.97
N GLU A 162 -9.99 -12.46 16.28
CA GLU A 162 -10.22 -12.88 17.66
C GLU A 162 -9.03 -13.75 18.07
N ILE A 163 -8.21 -13.25 18.99
CA ILE A 163 -7.09 -13.99 19.55
C ILE A 163 -7.44 -14.26 20.99
N VAL A 164 -7.52 -15.55 21.33
CA VAL A 164 -7.69 -16.01 22.70
C VAL A 164 -6.48 -15.53 23.49
N TYR A 165 -6.71 -14.50 24.31
CA TYR A 165 -5.68 -13.85 25.12
C TYR A 165 -5.55 -14.60 26.45
N ASP A 166 -4.40 -15.23 26.65
CA ASP A 166 -4.00 -15.75 27.97
C ASP A 166 -3.25 -14.64 28.72
N ALA A 167 -3.93 -14.02 29.70
CA ALA A 167 -3.39 -12.92 30.49
C ALA A 167 -2.12 -13.30 31.27
N ALA A 168 -1.89 -14.58 31.54
CA ALA A 168 -0.72 -15.04 32.30
C ALA A 168 0.54 -15.20 31.43
N ARG A 169 0.40 -15.37 30.11
CA ARG A 169 1.52 -15.58 29.17
C ARG A 169 1.80 -14.38 28.27
N GLY A 170 0.87 -13.43 28.20
CA GLY A 170 0.96 -12.29 27.31
C GLY A 170 0.91 -12.70 25.83
N LEU A 171 0.98 -11.71 24.93
CA LEU A 171 1.04 -11.96 23.49
C LEU A 171 2.50 -12.03 23.05
N PRO A 172 2.92 -13.06 22.29
CA PRO A 172 4.23 -13.06 21.66
C PRO A 172 4.42 -11.81 20.80
N THR A 173 5.59 -11.18 20.88
CA THR A 173 5.89 -9.92 20.18
C THR A 173 5.61 -10.03 18.67
N GLY A 174 5.90 -11.17 18.05
CA GLY A 174 5.60 -11.41 16.64
C GLY A 174 4.10 -11.35 16.31
N VAL A 175 3.24 -11.88 17.19
CA VAL A 175 1.78 -11.86 17.05
C VAL A 175 1.25 -10.45 17.24
N ALA A 176 1.70 -9.74 18.28
CA ALA A 176 1.33 -8.35 18.53
C ALA A 176 1.69 -7.43 17.35
N MET A 177 2.89 -7.61 16.78
CA MET A 177 3.36 -6.85 15.62
C MET A 177 2.57 -7.18 14.35
N GLY A 178 2.22 -8.45 14.13
CA GLY A 178 1.37 -8.87 13.02
C GLY A 178 -0.01 -8.22 13.08
N LEU A 179 -0.62 -8.14 14.27
CA LEU A 179 -1.89 -7.46 14.49
C LEU A 179 -1.79 -5.96 14.28
N ALA A 180 -0.73 -5.32 14.77
CA ALA A 180 -0.48 -3.90 14.55
C ALA A 180 -0.35 -3.58 13.05
N GLY A 181 0.38 -4.41 12.30
CA GLY A 181 0.51 -4.29 10.84
C GLY A 181 -0.84 -4.46 10.11
N ARG A 182 -1.63 -5.47 10.51
CA ARG A 182 -2.98 -5.68 9.96
C ARG A 182 -3.91 -4.51 10.26
N ARG A 183 -3.86 -3.97 11.48
CA ARG A 183 -4.67 -2.81 11.89
C ARG A 183 -4.32 -1.56 11.09
N ALA A 184 -3.02 -1.28 10.93
CA ALA A 184 -2.57 -0.16 10.10
C ALA A 184 -3.01 -0.31 8.62
N LEU A 185 -3.00 -1.54 8.09
CA LEU A 185 -3.56 -1.81 6.75
C LEU A 185 -5.07 -1.61 6.70
N ALA A 186 -5.81 -2.06 7.72
CA ALA A 186 -7.26 -1.88 7.80
C ALA A 186 -7.67 -0.41 7.78
N GLU A 187 -6.91 0.49 8.38
CA GLU A 187 -7.22 1.93 8.41
C GLU A 187 -7.24 2.58 7.02
N VAL A 188 -6.48 2.05 6.05
CA VAL A 188 -6.31 2.69 4.72
C VAL A 188 -6.50 1.73 3.54
N ALA A 189 -7.27 0.65 3.75
CA ALA A 189 -7.60 -0.36 2.76
C ALA A 189 -9.09 -0.39 2.38
N TYR A 190 -9.83 0.68 2.70
CA TYR A 190 -11.20 0.81 2.23
C TYR A 190 -11.22 1.01 0.70
N ARG A 191 -12.21 0.40 0.07
CA ARG A 191 -12.50 0.53 -1.37
C ARG A 191 -13.99 0.74 -1.58
N VAL A 192 -14.30 1.62 -2.53
CA VAL A 192 -15.67 1.89 -2.97
C VAL A 192 -15.89 1.14 -4.27
N GLU A 193 -16.88 0.26 -4.26
CA GLU A 193 -17.33 -0.53 -5.40
C GLU A 193 -18.75 -0.12 -5.79
N VAL A 194 -19.03 -0.12 -7.08
CA VAL A 194 -20.38 -0.04 -7.60
C VAL A 194 -20.76 -1.38 -8.22
N GLU A 195 -21.92 -1.88 -7.84
CA GLU A 195 -22.50 -3.08 -8.42
C GLU A 195 -23.42 -2.65 -9.56
N ALA A 196 -22.97 -2.89 -10.80
CA ALA A 196 -23.70 -2.54 -12.00
C ALA A 196 -23.77 -3.74 -12.96
N ALA A 197 -24.93 -3.99 -13.54
CA ALA A 197 -25.17 -5.10 -14.47
C ALA A 197 -24.66 -6.47 -13.94
N GLY A 198 -24.86 -6.73 -12.64
CA GLY A 198 -24.43 -7.97 -11.97
C GLY A 198 -22.91 -8.11 -11.74
N LYS A 199 -22.11 -7.05 -11.98
CA LYS A 199 -20.66 -7.04 -11.74
C LYS A 199 -20.26 -5.93 -10.77
N ALA A 200 -19.27 -6.21 -9.94
CA ALA A 200 -18.67 -5.22 -9.05
C ALA A 200 -17.52 -4.49 -9.76
N HIS A 201 -17.66 -3.19 -9.93
CA HIS A 201 -16.66 -2.29 -10.48
C HIS A 201 -16.04 -1.46 -9.36
N VAL A 202 -14.71 -1.56 -9.19
CA VAL A 202 -13.99 -0.74 -8.20
C VAL A 202 -13.91 0.69 -8.73
N LEU A 203 -14.46 1.66 -7.99
CA LEU A 203 -14.40 3.08 -8.32
C LEU A 203 -13.16 3.74 -7.74
N ALA A 204 -12.89 3.47 -6.46
CA ALA A 204 -11.72 3.99 -5.76
C ALA A 204 -11.25 2.98 -4.69
N ALA A 205 -9.96 2.98 -4.38
CA ALA A 205 -9.34 2.08 -3.43
C ALA A 205 -8.22 2.78 -2.66
N GLY A 206 -7.80 2.21 -1.54
CA GLY A 206 -6.75 2.81 -0.69
C GLY A 206 -7.26 4.00 0.11
N LEU A 207 -8.52 3.97 0.51
CA LEU A 207 -9.20 5.03 1.26
C LEU A 207 -9.17 4.74 2.75
N ASP A 208 -9.25 5.80 3.55
CA ASP A 208 -9.73 5.70 4.92
C ASP A 208 -11.26 5.66 4.97
N GLU A 209 -11.80 5.25 6.11
CA GLU A 209 -13.24 5.03 6.29
C GLU A 209 -14.06 6.30 6.03
N VAL A 210 -13.58 7.45 6.55
CA VAL A 210 -14.26 8.74 6.44
C VAL A 210 -14.30 9.21 4.98
N THR A 211 -13.18 9.08 4.26
CA THR A 211 -13.08 9.42 2.84
C THR A 211 -13.93 8.49 1.98
N ALA A 212 -13.99 7.20 2.30
CA ALA A 212 -14.85 6.25 1.61
C ALA A 212 -16.34 6.58 1.80
N ALA A 213 -16.75 6.89 3.04
CA ALA A 213 -18.13 7.28 3.35
C ALA A 213 -18.51 8.62 2.70
N GLY A 214 -17.61 9.60 2.74
CA GLY A 214 -17.79 10.89 2.05
C GLY A 214 -17.93 10.72 0.55
N LEU A 215 -17.06 9.91 -0.08
CA LEU A 215 -17.12 9.63 -1.51
C LEU A 215 -18.45 8.98 -1.93
N VAL A 216 -18.93 7.98 -1.18
CA VAL A 216 -20.24 7.35 -1.47
C VAL A 216 -21.38 8.36 -1.34
N THR A 217 -21.35 9.20 -0.31
CA THR A 217 -22.36 10.23 -0.08
C THR A 217 -22.39 11.23 -1.23
N GLU A 218 -21.23 11.70 -1.68
CA GLU A 218 -21.13 12.64 -2.79
C GLU A 218 -21.51 12.03 -4.14
N ILE A 219 -21.16 10.75 -4.38
CA ILE A 219 -21.64 10.01 -5.57
C ILE A 219 -23.16 9.88 -5.53
N GLY A 220 -23.75 9.53 -4.38
CA GLY A 220 -25.20 9.42 -4.21
C GLY A 220 -25.91 10.74 -4.51
N LYS A 221 -25.46 11.85 -3.92
CA LYS A 221 -25.99 13.19 -4.20
C LYS A 221 -25.89 13.56 -5.69
N ALA A 222 -24.75 13.28 -6.32
CA ALA A 222 -24.54 13.60 -7.73
C ALA A 222 -25.42 12.76 -8.68
N LEU A 223 -25.74 11.51 -8.29
CA LEU A 223 -26.68 10.66 -9.03
C LEU A 223 -28.14 11.08 -8.82
N GLU A 224 -28.48 11.63 -7.65
CA GLU A 224 -29.85 12.03 -7.29
C GLU A 224 -30.23 13.44 -7.73
N ARG A 225 -29.25 14.32 -8.02
CA ARG A 225 -29.50 15.65 -8.59
C ARG A 225 -30.24 15.52 -9.93
N ARG A 226 -31.56 15.74 -9.88
CA ARG A 226 -32.41 16.11 -11.00
C ARG A 226 -32.37 17.61 -11.23
#